data_AF-A0A6B1HDD5-F1
#
_entry.id   AF-A0A6B1HDD5-F1
#
_cell.length_a   1.000
_cell.length_b   1.000
_cell.length_c   1.000
_cell.angle_alpha   90.00
_cell.angle_beta   90.00
_cell.angle_gamma   90.00
#
_symmetry.space_group_name_H-M   'P 1'
#
loop_
_entity.id
_entity.type
_entity.pdbx_description
1 polymer ?
#
loop_
_entity_poly.entity_id
_entity_poly.type
_entity_poly.pdbx_seq_one_letter_code
_entity_poly.pdbx_strand_id
1 'polypeptide(L)'
;MEEERIVSNLLDFLAQLFVLAVGVGVLVVAVLYVIDRTQTTQAVRRNFPVIGRFRYLFERLGEFFRQYFFAMDREEMPFNRAERSWVYRAAKGEDTMVAFGSTRDMRPVGSVIFVNCPYPTLEQDAVDTTDVTIGPYCEKPYTTSSVFHISAMSYGAVSRPAVAALSNGARMAGVWLNTGEGGLSPTHLEGGADIVFQFGTAKYGVRDSDGGL
;
A
#
# COMPACT_ATOMS: atom_id res chain seq x y z
N MET A 1 -26.62 -67.03 0.79
CA MET A 1 -27.68 -66.55 -0.13
C MET A 1 -28.25 -65.19 0.28
N GLU A 2 -28.85 -65.00 1.46
CA GLU A 2 -29.39 -63.68 1.88
C GLU A 2 -28.28 -62.63 2.08
N GLU A 3 -27.20 -62.99 2.79
CA GLU A 3 -26.05 -62.10 3.04
C GLU A 3 -25.30 -61.72 1.76
N GLU A 4 -25.07 -62.66 0.84
CA GLU A 4 -24.44 -62.38 -0.46
C GLU A 4 -25.28 -61.42 -1.32
N ARG A 5 -26.61 -61.54 -1.26
CA ARG A 5 -27.52 -60.63 -1.96
C ARG A 5 -27.50 -59.23 -1.36
N ILE A 6 -27.38 -59.10 -0.04
CA ILE A 6 -27.23 -57.81 0.65
C ILE A 6 -25.90 -57.15 0.28
N VAL A 7 -24.80 -57.91 0.27
CA VAL A 7 -23.48 -57.40 -0.12
C VAL A 7 -23.45 -56.96 -1.58
N SER A 8 -24.03 -57.74 -2.51
CA SER A 8 -24.12 -57.36 -3.92
C SER A 8 -24.93 -56.07 -4.12
N ASN A 9 -26.10 -55.96 -3.48
CA ASN A 9 -26.93 -54.76 -3.57
C ASN A 9 -26.22 -53.52 -2.99
N LEU A 10 -25.43 -53.68 -1.94
CA LEU A 10 -24.65 -52.59 -1.35
C LEU A 10 -23.53 -52.13 -2.30
N LEU A 11 -22.82 -53.07 -2.93
CA LEU A 11 -21.77 -52.75 -3.91
C LEU A 11 -22.34 -52.05 -5.14
N ASP A 12 -23.49 -52.51 -5.65
CA ASP A 12 -24.17 -51.87 -6.78
C ASP A 12 -24.63 -50.45 -6.44
N PHE A 13 -25.18 -50.24 -5.24
CA PHE A 13 -25.55 -48.91 -4.76
C PHE A 13 -24.34 -47.98 -4.64
N LEU A 14 -23.22 -48.46 -4.07
CA LEU A 14 -21.98 -47.68 -3.97
C LEU A 14 -21.39 -47.36 -5.34
N ALA A 15 -21.44 -48.30 -6.29
CA ALA A 15 -21.00 -48.09 -7.67
C ALA A 15 -21.86 -47.04 -8.39
N GLN A 16 -23.19 -47.12 -8.25
CA GLN A 16 -24.12 -46.12 -8.80
C GLN A 16 -23.87 -44.74 -8.19
N LEU A 17 -23.67 -44.67 -6.87
CA LEU A 17 -23.35 -43.42 -6.18
C LEU A 17 -22.01 -42.83 -6.66
N PHE A 18 -21.00 -43.68 -6.88
CA PHE A 18 -19.71 -43.25 -7.41
C PHE A 18 -19.84 -42.68 -8.84
N VAL A 19 -20.56 -43.38 -9.73
CA VAL A 19 -20.80 -42.90 -11.11
C VAL A 19 -21.58 -41.59 -11.10
N LEU A 20 -22.61 -41.47 -10.24
CA LEU A 20 -23.36 -40.23 -10.07
C LEU A 20 -22.45 -39.10 -9.58
N ALA A 21 -21.60 -39.35 -8.58
CA ALA A 21 -20.68 -38.36 -8.05
C ALA A 21 -19.66 -37.88 -9.11
N VAL A 22 -19.11 -38.80 -9.90
CA VAL A 22 -18.22 -38.47 -11.03
C VAL A 22 -18.97 -37.66 -12.09
N GLY A 23 -20.19 -38.08 -12.46
CA GLY A 23 -21.02 -37.36 -13.43
C GLY A 23 -21.35 -35.94 -12.98
N VAL A 24 -21.73 -35.76 -11.72
CA VAL A 24 -21.94 -34.43 -11.12
C VAL A 24 -20.65 -33.62 -11.12
N GLY A 25 -19.51 -34.23 -10.78
CA GLY A 25 -18.20 -33.57 -10.82
C GLY A 25 -17.84 -33.04 -12.21
N VAL A 26 -18.02 -33.86 -13.25
CA VAL A 26 -17.78 -33.46 -14.64
C VAL A 26 -18.74 -32.33 -15.06
N LEU A 27 -20.02 -32.42 -14.69
CA LEU A 27 -21.00 -31.38 -14.96
C LEU A 27 -20.61 -30.05 -14.31
N VAL A 28 -20.19 -30.07 -13.05
CA VAL A 28 -19.71 -28.88 -12.33
C VAL A 28 -18.51 -28.26 -13.04
N VAL A 29 -17.53 -29.07 -13.45
CA VAL A 29 -16.35 -28.60 -14.18
C VAL A 29 -16.75 -27.97 -15.52
N ALA A 30 -17.69 -28.59 -16.26
CA ALA A 30 -18.19 -28.05 -17.52
C ALA A 30 -18.91 -26.71 -17.33
N VAL A 31 -19.77 -26.60 -16.31
CA VAL A 31 -20.44 -25.34 -15.97
C VAL A 31 -19.42 -24.25 -15.60
N LEU A 32 -18.44 -24.57 -14.76
CA LEU A 32 -17.38 -23.63 -14.38
C LEU A 32 -16.53 -23.20 -15.59
N TYR A 33 -16.24 -24.12 -16.51
CA TYR A 33 -15.53 -23.82 -17.75
C TYR A 33 -16.28 -22.79 -18.61
N VAL A 34 -17.59 -22.97 -18.78
CA VAL A 34 -18.45 -22.03 -19.53
C VAL A 34 -18.49 -20.67 -18.86
N ILE A 35 -18.66 -20.61 -17.53
CA ILE A 35 -18.65 -19.37 -16.76
C ILE A 35 -17.30 -18.64 -16.92
N ASP A 36 -16.20 -19.36 -16.77
CA ASP A 36 -14.86 -18.77 -16.83
C ASP A 36 -14.49 -18.27 -18.23
N ARG A 37 -14.94 -18.94 -19.30
CA ARG A 37 -14.73 -18.50 -20.69
C ARG A 37 -15.57 -17.28 -21.08
N THR A 38 -16.77 -17.15 -20.52
CA THR A 38 -17.73 -16.10 -20.90
C THR A 38 -17.53 -14.80 -20.10
N GLN A 39 -17.00 -14.86 -18.88
CA GLN A 39 -16.76 -13.66 -18.07
C GLN A 39 -15.63 -12.78 -18.63
N THR A 40 -15.78 -11.46 -18.48
CA THR A 40 -14.85 -10.44 -19.04
C THR A 40 -14.00 -9.73 -17.98
N THR A 41 -14.24 -9.98 -16.69
CA THR A 41 -13.62 -9.26 -15.57
C THR A 41 -12.19 -9.71 -15.27
N GLN A 42 -11.88 -11.00 -15.38
CA GLN A 42 -10.57 -11.57 -15.02
C GLN A 42 -9.92 -12.27 -16.21
N ALA A 43 -8.89 -11.66 -16.81
CA ALA A 43 -8.20 -12.19 -18.00
C ALA A 43 -7.63 -13.61 -17.78
N VAL A 44 -7.10 -13.90 -16.59
CA VAL A 44 -6.48 -15.20 -16.27
C VAL A 44 -7.50 -16.34 -16.34
N ARG A 45 -8.69 -16.18 -15.75
CA ARG A 45 -9.75 -17.21 -15.79
C ARG A 45 -10.33 -17.39 -17.19
N ARG A 46 -10.34 -16.33 -18.00
CA ARG A 46 -10.80 -16.39 -19.39
C ARG A 46 -9.83 -17.15 -20.30
N ASN A 47 -8.53 -16.96 -20.09
CA ASN A 47 -7.47 -17.63 -20.85
C ASN A 47 -7.22 -19.07 -20.36
N PHE A 48 -7.36 -19.33 -19.06
CA PHE A 48 -7.18 -20.64 -18.43
C PHE A 48 -8.40 -20.99 -17.55
N PRO A 49 -9.53 -21.41 -18.15
CA PRO A 49 -10.75 -21.75 -17.41
C PRO A 49 -10.53 -22.91 -16.45
N VAL A 50 -11.23 -22.91 -15.31
CA VAL A 50 -11.11 -23.91 -14.24
C VAL A 50 -9.75 -23.86 -13.54
N ILE A 51 -8.64 -24.04 -14.28
CA ILE A 51 -7.27 -24.06 -13.77
C ILE A 51 -6.88 -22.70 -13.15
N GLY A 52 -7.25 -21.59 -13.79
CA GLY A 52 -6.95 -20.24 -13.31
C GLY A 52 -7.53 -19.92 -11.93
N ARG A 53 -8.53 -20.68 -11.47
CA ARG A 53 -9.11 -20.53 -10.11
C ARG A 53 -8.15 -21.00 -9.02
N PHE A 54 -7.30 -21.98 -9.32
CA PHE A 54 -6.31 -22.48 -8.37
C PHE A 54 -5.13 -21.53 -8.20
N ARG A 55 -4.98 -20.51 -9.06
CA ARG A 55 -3.91 -19.52 -8.95
C ARG A 55 -3.85 -18.91 -7.55
N TYR A 56 -4.98 -18.43 -7.03
CA TYR A 56 -5.03 -17.80 -5.71
C TYR A 56 -4.76 -18.79 -4.58
N LEU A 57 -5.21 -20.04 -4.73
CA LEU A 57 -4.92 -21.11 -3.78
C LEU A 57 -3.41 -21.38 -3.71
N PHE A 58 -2.74 -21.49 -4.87
CA PHE A 58 -1.30 -21.70 -4.94
C PHE A 58 -0.50 -20.46 -4.53
N GLU A 59 -1.01 -19.25 -4.79
CA GLU A 59 -0.38 -18.01 -4.33
C GLU A 59 -0.33 -17.94 -2.80
N ARG A 60 -1.43 -18.34 -2.12
CA ARG A 60 -1.51 -18.43 -0.66
C ARG A 60 -0.67 -19.59 -0.12
N LEU A 61 -0.76 -20.76 -0.73
CA LEU A 61 0.03 -21.93 -0.31
C LEU A 61 1.54 -21.69 -0.50
N GLY A 62 1.91 -20.93 -1.52
CA GLY A 62 3.27 -20.50 -1.79
C GLY A 62 3.84 -19.54 -0.73
N GLU A 63 3.02 -18.81 0.04
CA GLU A 63 3.52 -18.05 1.21
C GLU A 63 4.10 -18.98 2.27
N PHE A 64 3.44 -20.10 2.54
CA PHE A 64 3.91 -21.08 3.53
C PHE A 64 5.10 -21.88 3.02
N PHE A 65 5.10 -22.29 1.74
CA PHE A 65 6.21 -23.05 1.17
C PHE A 65 7.48 -22.22 0.95
N ARG A 66 7.38 -20.89 0.88
CA ARG A 66 8.53 -20.02 0.61
C ARG A 66 9.62 -20.08 1.67
N GLN A 67 9.26 -20.30 2.93
CA GLN A 67 10.25 -20.51 3.99
C GLN A 67 11.11 -21.77 3.75
N TYR A 68 10.62 -22.73 2.96
CA TYR A 68 11.20 -24.06 2.83
C TYR A 68 11.73 -24.40 1.43
N PHE A 69 11.20 -23.78 0.36
CA PHE A 69 11.44 -24.27 -1.01
C PHE A 69 11.81 -23.21 -2.06
N PHE A 70 11.55 -21.90 -1.89
CA PHE A 70 11.70 -20.93 -2.99
C PHE A 70 12.11 -19.50 -2.57
N ALA A 71 12.70 -18.80 -3.55
CA ALA A 71 13.22 -17.43 -3.55
C ALA A 71 12.35 -16.37 -2.85
N MET A 72 12.98 -15.37 -2.22
CA MET A 72 12.30 -14.24 -1.56
C MET A 72 11.56 -13.34 -2.57
N ASP A 73 10.54 -12.59 -2.13
CA ASP A 73 9.61 -11.80 -2.99
C ASP A 73 10.28 -10.80 -3.97
N ARG A 74 11.55 -10.46 -3.75
CA ARG A 74 12.34 -9.51 -4.56
C ARG A 74 13.38 -10.16 -5.47
N GLU A 75 13.46 -11.49 -5.50
CA GLU A 75 14.49 -12.23 -6.27
C GLU A 75 14.05 -12.60 -7.69
N GLU A 76 12.75 -12.48 -8.01
CA GLU A 76 12.22 -12.69 -9.36
C GLU A 76 12.60 -11.53 -10.30
N MET A 77 13.10 -11.85 -11.50
CA MET A 77 13.46 -10.91 -12.57
C MET A 77 12.65 -11.21 -13.85
N PRO A 78 12.32 -10.21 -14.71
CA PRO A 78 12.71 -8.79 -14.63
C PRO A 78 11.83 -7.95 -13.70
N PHE A 79 10.66 -8.44 -13.32
CA PHE A 79 9.76 -7.77 -12.36
C PHE A 79 9.50 -8.68 -11.18
N ASN A 80 9.76 -8.16 -9.99
CA ASN A 80 9.55 -8.92 -8.78
C ASN A 80 8.07 -8.96 -8.38
N ARG A 81 7.70 -9.88 -7.47
CA ARG A 81 6.31 -10.04 -7.05
C ARG A 81 5.77 -8.78 -6.36
N ALA A 82 6.59 -8.08 -5.60
CA ALA A 82 6.19 -6.83 -4.94
C ALA A 82 5.76 -5.77 -5.98
N GLU A 83 6.52 -5.60 -7.06
CA GLU A 83 6.19 -4.73 -8.18
C GLU A 83 4.90 -5.18 -8.88
N ARG A 84 4.76 -6.47 -9.20
CA ARG A 84 3.54 -6.97 -9.84
C ARG A 84 2.30 -6.78 -8.95
N SER A 85 2.43 -7.06 -7.65
CA SER A 85 1.36 -6.86 -6.67
C SER A 85 0.94 -5.40 -6.59
N TRP A 86 1.92 -4.49 -6.55
CA TRP A 86 1.68 -3.05 -6.57
C TRP A 86 0.94 -2.62 -7.84
N VAL A 87 1.36 -3.08 -9.03
CA VAL A 87 0.66 -2.81 -10.30
C VAL A 87 -0.77 -3.34 -10.29
N TYR A 88 -1.00 -4.56 -9.78
CA TYR A 88 -2.35 -5.12 -9.72
C TYR A 88 -3.27 -4.39 -8.75
N ARG A 89 -2.78 -3.93 -7.59
CA ARG A 89 -3.55 -3.12 -6.64
C ARG A 89 -3.91 -1.77 -7.26
N ALA A 90 -2.93 -1.11 -7.88
CA ALA A 90 -3.15 0.14 -8.61
C ALA A 90 -4.20 -0.02 -9.72
N ALA A 91 -4.12 -1.08 -10.52
CA ALA A 91 -5.06 -1.35 -11.60
C ALA A 91 -6.49 -1.65 -11.12
N LYS A 92 -6.65 -2.12 -9.88
CA LYS A 92 -7.96 -2.37 -9.24
C LYS A 92 -8.49 -1.16 -8.48
N GLY A 93 -7.73 -0.06 -8.39
CA GLY A 93 -8.07 1.09 -7.55
C GLY A 93 -8.01 0.78 -6.04
N GLU A 94 -7.27 -0.26 -5.66
CA GLU A 94 -7.00 -0.57 -4.27
C GLU A 94 -5.81 0.28 -3.78
N ASP A 95 -5.73 0.55 -2.48
CA ASP A 95 -4.59 1.24 -1.88
C ASP A 95 -3.29 0.54 -2.30
N THR A 96 -2.27 1.27 -2.73
CA THR A 96 -0.99 0.70 -3.15
C THR A 96 0.01 0.63 -2.01
N MET A 97 -0.27 1.28 -0.88
CA MET A 97 0.62 1.29 0.27
C MET A 97 0.52 -0.03 1.04
N VAL A 98 1.67 -0.56 1.44
CA VAL A 98 1.78 -1.70 2.37
C VAL A 98 2.65 -1.22 3.52
N ALA A 99 2.09 -1.13 4.71
CA ALA A 99 2.84 -0.81 5.92
C ALA A 99 3.60 -2.05 6.39
N PHE A 100 4.82 -2.24 5.90
CA PHE A 100 5.76 -3.22 6.44
C PHE A 100 7.18 -2.67 6.30
N GLY A 101 8.10 -3.12 7.16
CA GLY A 101 9.50 -2.69 7.13
C GLY A 101 10.17 -2.91 5.77
N SER A 102 11.34 -2.30 5.57
CA SER A 102 12.06 -2.44 4.30
C SER A 102 12.50 -3.88 4.06
N THR A 103 11.91 -4.53 3.05
CA THR A 103 12.37 -5.81 2.50
C THR A 103 13.44 -5.64 1.42
N ARG A 104 13.93 -4.40 1.22
CA ARG A 104 14.93 -4.08 0.20
C ARG A 104 16.28 -4.64 0.62
N ASP A 105 16.94 -5.33 -0.29
CA ASP A 105 18.32 -5.78 -0.06
C ASP A 105 19.25 -4.55 0.05
N MET A 106 19.94 -4.45 1.19
CA MET A 106 20.89 -3.37 1.48
C MET A 106 22.35 -3.80 1.27
N ARG A 107 22.60 -5.06 0.89
CA ARG A 107 23.95 -5.58 0.58
C ARG A 107 24.57 -4.97 -0.68
N PRO A 108 23.83 -4.64 -1.76
CA PRO A 108 24.44 -4.06 -2.94
C PRO A 108 25.19 -2.77 -2.62
N VAL A 109 26.41 -2.63 -3.16
CA VAL A 109 27.25 -1.44 -3.00
C VAL A 109 26.49 -0.22 -3.51
N GLY A 110 26.52 0.87 -2.73
CA GLY A 110 25.76 2.10 -2.99
C GLY A 110 24.36 2.12 -2.37
N SER A 111 23.96 1.07 -1.65
CA SER A 111 22.75 1.11 -0.82
C SER A 111 22.90 2.14 0.29
N VAL A 112 21.95 3.09 0.36
CA VAL A 112 21.91 4.09 1.43
C VAL A 112 21.37 3.44 2.70
N ILE A 113 22.11 3.57 3.79
CA ILE A 113 21.74 3.10 5.12
C ILE A 113 21.90 4.28 6.08
N PHE A 114 20.86 4.58 6.84
CA PHE A 114 20.96 5.53 7.94
C PHE A 114 21.45 4.78 9.17
N VAL A 115 22.64 5.13 9.64
CA VAL A 115 23.21 4.58 10.87
C VAL A 115 23.14 5.64 11.95
N ASN A 116 22.81 5.23 13.17
CA ASN A 116 22.84 6.14 14.31
C ASN A 116 24.28 6.60 14.55
N CYS A 117 24.45 7.89 14.83
CA CYS A 117 25.74 8.41 15.26
C CYS A 117 25.96 8.00 16.73
N PRO A 118 26.94 7.13 17.05
CA PRO A 118 27.12 6.62 18.42
C PRO A 118 27.57 7.70 19.41
N TYR A 119 28.12 8.80 18.89
CA TYR A 119 28.55 9.97 19.66
C TYR A 119 27.92 11.22 19.04
N PRO A 120 27.37 12.13 19.85
CA PRO A 120 26.85 13.39 19.31
C PRO A 120 27.98 14.21 18.66
N THR A 121 27.67 14.88 17.55
CA THR A 121 28.58 15.85 16.94
C THR A 121 28.83 17.00 17.92
N LEU A 122 30.10 17.36 18.12
CA LEU A 122 30.45 18.51 18.96
C LEU A 122 30.08 19.81 18.23
N GLU A 123 29.73 20.86 18.98
CA GLU A 123 29.32 22.15 18.42
C GLU A 123 30.39 22.76 17.51
N GLN A 124 31.67 22.59 17.86
CA GLN A 124 32.81 23.04 17.05
C GLN A 124 32.96 22.32 15.69
N ASP A 125 32.38 21.12 15.57
CA ASP A 125 32.39 20.30 14.36
C ASP A 125 31.04 20.37 13.61
N ALA A 126 30.06 21.08 14.19
CA ALA A 126 28.77 21.30 13.55
C ALA A 126 28.92 22.34 12.44
N VAL A 127 28.26 22.08 11.31
CA VAL A 127 28.21 23.00 10.18
C VAL A 127 26.79 23.50 10.06
N ASP A 128 26.64 24.81 9.86
CA ASP A 128 25.34 25.40 9.58
C ASP A 128 24.72 24.77 8.33
N THR A 129 23.41 24.62 8.35
CA THR A 129 22.67 24.14 7.19
C THR A 129 22.75 25.15 6.06
N THR A 130 22.89 24.65 4.83
CA THR A 130 22.86 25.51 3.63
C THR A 130 21.42 25.84 3.28
N ASP A 131 21.19 27.07 2.84
CA ASP A 131 19.90 27.51 2.32
C ASP A 131 19.44 26.65 1.14
N VAL A 132 18.17 26.26 1.17
CA VAL A 132 17.49 25.57 0.09
C VAL A 132 16.37 26.46 -0.42
N THR A 133 16.37 26.70 -1.74
CA THR A 133 15.30 27.44 -2.42
C THR A 133 14.35 26.47 -3.12
N ILE A 134 13.09 26.46 -2.68
CA ILE A 134 11.99 25.73 -3.30
C ILE A 134 11.35 26.61 -4.38
N GLY A 135 11.23 26.05 -5.58
CA GLY A 135 10.63 26.74 -6.73
C GLY A 135 11.44 27.93 -7.22
N PRO A 136 12.73 27.79 -7.55
CA PRO A 136 13.60 28.91 -7.96
C PRO A 136 13.13 29.65 -9.22
N TYR A 137 12.27 29.03 -10.02
CA TYR A 137 11.69 29.60 -11.24
C TYR A 137 10.24 30.09 -11.07
N CYS A 138 9.69 30.01 -9.85
CA CYS A 138 8.37 30.53 -9.54
C CYS A 138 8.42 32.05 -9.34
N GLU A 139 7.27 32.73 -9.48
CA GLU A 139 7.17 34.17 -9.21
C GLU A 139 7.58 34.53 -7.78
N LYS A 140 7.29 33.64 -6.82
CA LYS A 140 7.65 33.79 -5.41
C LYS A 140 8.38 32.54 -4.93
N PRO A 141 9.70 32.45 -5.12
CA PRO A 141 10.49 31.35 -4.58
C PRO A 141 10.49 31.40 -3.04
N TYR A 142 10.56 30.24 -2.41
CA TYR A 142 10.66 30.13 -0.95
C TYR A 142 12.05 29.61 -0.58
N THR A 143 12.79 30.36 0.25
CA THR A 143 14.14 29.99 0.70
C THR A 143 14.14 29.76 2.19
N THR A 144 14.82 28.72 2.63
CA THR A 144 14.89 28.31 4.03
C THR A 144 16.21 27.59 4.31
N SER A 145 16.78 27.80 5.49
CA SER A 145 17.93 27.04 5.99
C SER A 145 17.49 25.77 6.73
N SER A 146 16.20 25.59 7.03
CA SER A 146 15.75 24.44 7.80
C SER A 146 15.63 23.19 6.93
N VAL A 147 16.29 22.11 7.35
CA VAL A 147 16.19 20.79 6.72
C VAL A 147 15.08 19.91 7.31
N PHE A 148 14.51 20.33 8.45
CA PHE A 148 13.40 19.65 9.11
C PHE A 148 12.21 20.59 9.27
N HIS A 149 11.01 20.03 9.39
CA HIS A 149 9.78 20.80 9.54
C HIS A 149 8.70 19.96 10.22
N ILE A 150 7.61 20.60 10.62
CA ILE A 150 6.45 19.89 11.17
C ILE A 150 5.62 19.37 9.99
N SER A 151 5.51 18.04 9.92
CA SER A 151 4.76 17.33 8.88
C SER A 151 3.27 17.69 8.89
N ALA A 152 2.59 17.32 7.82
CA ALA A 152 1.17 17.54 7.61
C ALA A 152 0.30 16.95 8.74
N MET A 153 -0.36 17.81 9.52
CA MET A 153 -1.26 17.40 10.60
C MET A 153 -2.60 18.15 10.50
N SER A 154 -3.62 17.45 10.00
CA SER A 154 -4.91 18.09 9.70
C SER A 154 -5.60 18.72 10.91
N TYR A 155 -6.07 19.95 10.74
CA TYR A 155 -7.00 20.56 11.68
C TYR A 155 -8.25 19.68 11.84
N GLY A 156 -8.56 19.29 13.08
CA GLY A 156 -9.64 18.34 13.40
C GLY A 156 -9.16 16.91 13.69
N ALA A 157 -8.01 16.49 13.15
CA ALA A 157 -7.33 15.27 13.59
C ALA A 157 -6.50 15.53 14.86
N VAL A 158 -5.92 16.74 14.97
CA VAL A 158 -5.26 17.24 16.17
C VAL A 158 -6.04 18.37 16.82
N SER A 159 -5.96 18.47 18.14
CA SER A 159 -6.69 19.46 18.93
C SER A 159 -6.19 20.88 18.68
N ARG A 160 -7.05 21.89 18.89
CA ARG A 160 -6.67 23.30 18.75
C ARG A 160 -5.43 23.67 19.59
N PRO A 161 -5.30 23.29 20.88
CA PRO A 161 -4.08 23.56 21.64
C PRO A 161 -2.82 22.92 21.04
N ALA A 162 -2.95 21.72 20.45
CA ALA A 162 -1.83 21.05 19.79
C ALA A 162 -1.36 21.84 18.55
N VAL A 163 -2.29 22.29 17.70
CA VAL A 163 -1.96 23.13 16.53
C VAL A 163 -1.31 24.45 16.97
N ALA A 164 -1.82 25.09 18.03
CA ALA A 164 -1.22 26.32 18.56
C ALA A 164 0.20 26.07 19.08
N ALA A 165 0.42 24.97 19.80
CA ALA A 165 1.75 24.59 20.29
C ALA A 165 2.72 24.31 19.12
N LEU A 166 2.26 23.60 18.08
CA LEU A 166 3.04 23.33 16.88
C LEU A 166 3.38 24.61 16.11
N SER A 167 2.42 25.53 15.95
CA SER A 167 2.63 26.82 15.27
C SER A 167 3.67 27.69 16.01
N ASN A 168 3.56 27.78 17.34
CA ASN A 168 4.53 28.52 18.14
C ASN A 168 5.91 27.83 18.13
N GLY A 169 5.94 26.51 18.25
CA GLY A 169 7.17 25.72 18.18
C GLY A 169 7.87 25.85 16.83
N ALA A 170 7.10 25.85 15.74
CA ALA A 170 7.60 26.06 14.39
C ALA A 170 8.34 27.39 14.27
N ARG A 171 7.71 28.50 14.72
CA ARG A 171 8.34 29.81 14.72
C ARG A 171 9.60 29.83 15.58
N MET A 172 9.52 29.28 16.80
CA MET A 172 10.65 29.26 17.73
C MET A 172 11.86 28.50 17.16
N ALA A 173 11.61 27.43 16.40
CA ALA A 173 12.64 26.64 15.76
C ALA A 173 13.07 27.18 14.39
N GLY A 174 12.41 28.23 13.86
CA GLY A 174 12.69 28.76 12.52
C GLY A 174 12.32 27.77 11.39
N VAL A 175 11.33 26.91 11.61
CA VAL A 175 10.89 25.90 10.64
C VAL A 175 9.48 26.18 10.16
N TRP A 176 9.12 25.67 8.97
CA TRP A 176 7.75 25.79 8.48
C TRP A 176 6.80 24.74 9.09
N LEU A 177 5.51 25.06 9.05
CA LEU A 177 4.42 24.21 9.50
C LEU A 177 3.51 23.85 8.33
N ASN A 178 3.26 22.55 8.14
CA ASN A 178 2.28 22.07 7.17
C ASN A 178 0.89 21.89 7.80
N THR A 179 -0.15 22.45 7.17
CA THR A 179 -1.54 22.46 7.67
C THR A 179 -2.23 21.10 7.70
N GLY A 180 -1.72 20.11 6.96
CA GLY A 180 -2.48 18.93 6.61
C GLY A 180 -3.64 19.22 5.67
N GLU A 181 -4.44 18.19 5.40
CA GLU A 181 -5.53 18.25 4.42
C GLU A 181 -6.80 18.90 4.96
N GLY A 182 -6.86 19.25 6.25
CA GLY A 182 -8.04 19.83 6.91
C GLY A 182 -8.26 21.32 6.63
N GLY A 183 -7.38 21.95 5.85
CA GLY A 183 -7.41 23.38 5.55
C GLY A 183 -6.66 24.26 6.57
N LEU A 184 -6.61 25.56 6.27
CA LEU A 184 -5.90 26.57 7.08
C LEU A 184 -6.84 27.12 8.15
N SER A 185 -6.46 26.96 9.42
CA SER A 185 -7.19 27.56 10.55
C SER A 185 -6.44 28.76 11.13
N PRO A 186 -7.13 29.71 11.80
CA PRO A 186 -6.47 30.84 12.46
C PRO A 186 -5.37 30.39 13.43
N THR A 187 -5.56 29.22 14.07
CA THR A 187 -4.60 28.62 15.00
C THR A 187 -3.24 28.32 14.37
N HIS A 188 -3.19 28.00 13.07
CA HIS A 188 -1.91 27.80 12.37
C HIS A 188 -1.12 29.10 12.25
N LEU A 189 -1.83 30.23 12.14
CA LEU A 189 -1.26 31.56 11.96
C LEU A 189 -0.88 32.23 13.28
N GLU A 190 -1.44 31.78 14.41
CA GLU A 190 -1.19 32.36 15.75
C GLU A 190 0.30 32.44 16.10
N GLY A 191 1.08 31.41 15.74
CA GLY A 191 2.50 31.36 16.03
C GLY A 191 3.39 32.12 15.06
N GLY A 192 2.91 32.52 13.87
CA GLY A 192 3.67 33.30 12.89
C GLY A 192 4.81 32.57 12.19
N ALA A 193 4.78 31.24 12.15
CA ALA A 193 5.72 30.44 11.35
C ALA A 193 5.36 30.48 9.86
N ASP A 194 6.32 30.15 9.00
CA ASP A 194 6.03 29.91 7.58
C ASP A 194 5.06 28.73 7.43
N ILE A 195 4.11 28.86 6.51
CA ILE A 195 3.04 27.88 6.32
C ILE A 195 3.15 27.21 4.96
N VAL A 196 3.14 25.88 4.97
CA VAL A 196 2.90 25.06 3.79
C VAL A 196 1.46 24.58 3.81
N PHE A 197 0.65 25.13 2.91
CA PHE A 197 -0.74 24.75 2.78
C PHE A 197 -0.90 23.51 1.89
N GLN A 198 -1.51 22.44 2.41
CA GLN A 198 -1.63 21.17 1.71
C GLN A 198 -3.00 20.97 1.08
N PHE A 199 -2.99 20.64 -0.21
CA PHE A 199 -4.17 20.20 -0.95
C PHE A 199 -4.35 18.69 -0.75
N GLY A 200 -5.45 18.30 -0.09
CA GLY A 200 -5.91 16.92 -0.05
C GLY A 200 -6.83 16.57 -1.21
N THR A 201 -7.18 15.29 -1.34
CA THR A 201 -8.08 14.79 -2.40
C THR A 201 -9.45 15.49 -2.38
N ALA A 202 -9.98 15.75 -1.19
CA ALA A 202 -11.26 16.43 -1.00
C ALA A 202 -11.17 17.97 -1.03
N LYS A 203 -9.95 18.53 -1.20
CA LYS A 203 -9.70 19.98 -1.26
C LYS A 203 -10.32 20.78 -0.09
N TYR A 204 -10.29 20.25 1.13
CA TYR A 204 -10.87 20.97 2.27
C TYR A 204 -10.13 22.28 2.52
N GLY A 205 -10.89 23.34 2.83
CA GLY A 205 -10.36 24.67 3.08
C GLY A 205 -9.74 25.34 1.84
N VAL A 206 -9.85 24.73 0.66
CA VAL A 206 -9.49 25.33 -0.63
C VAL A 206 -10.75 25.92 -1.22
N ARG A 207 -10.77 27.24 -1.44
CA ARG A 207 -11.83 27.90 -2.19
C ARG A 207 -11.39 29.27 -2.68
N ASP A 208 -12.03 29.74 -3.74
CA ASP A 208 -11.96 31.15 -4.16
C ASP A 208 -12.83 32.05 -3.25
N SER A 209 -12.91 33.34 -3.61
CA SER A 209 -13.71 34.33 -2.88
C SER A 209 -15.22 34.09 -2.93
N ASP A 210 -15.71 33.41 -3.97
CA ASP A 210 -17.13 33.14 -4.20
C ASP A 210 -17.55 31.76 -3.64
N GLY A 211 -16.60 31.00 -3.10
CA GLY A 211 -16.80 29.66 -2.54
C GLY A 211 -16.65 28.53 -3.56
N GLY A 212 -16.19 28.83 -4.78
CA GLY A 212 -15.80 27.87 -5.80
C GLY A 212 -14.45 27.21 -5.51
N LEU A 213 -14.15 26.13 -6.24
CA LEU A 213 -12.88 25.38 -6.17
C LEU A 213 -11.92 25.76 -7.29
#